data_AF-A0A2N6DBD4-F1
#
_entry.id   AF-A0A2N6DBD4-F1
#
_cell.length_a   1.000
_cell.length_b   1.000
_cell.length_c   1.000
_cell.angle_alpha   90.00
_cell.angle_beta   90.00
_cell.angle_gamma   90.00
#
_symmetry.space_group_name_H-M   'P 1'
#
loop_
_entity.id
_entity.type
_entity.pdbx_description
1 polymer ?
#
loop_
_entity_poly.entity_id
_entity_poly.type
_entity_poly.pdbx_seq_one_letter_code
_entity_poly.pdbx_strand_id
1 'polypeptide(L)'
;MKERKNGFVWLIGDTHGMIHDSMRMLDEMGKEIAKERNYEKYSIFNKNDVVGISGDAGFLWKQKQDEYESKTLGKLNKRFAFSVVFIDGNHENFQRLNALPAVQKYGSEVGQISKNVSHLKRGHIYTINGLKFFCLGGGNSMDKGFRVKNESWWGEELVNLREKRLAEANLAANNWQVDYVLTHVAPRNIIAETFPDFVENPSRHSQFYDPVELYLEKLFPKISFRGWFCGHYHINRVVPKHKLRILDQDLFCLKSNQLLNLYNDAFREEYKQYLIQEVL
;
A
#
# COMPACT_ATOMS: atom_id res chain seq x y z
N MET A 1 -27.04 10.42 -7.05
CA MET A 1 -25.80 9.93 -7.68
C MET A 1 -26.03 8.49 -8.13
N LYS A 2 -25.81 8.13 -9.40
CA LYS A 2 -25.73 6.71 -9.80
C LYS A 2 -24.41 6.15 -9.24
N GLU A 3 -24.46 5.36 -8.18
CA GLU A 3 -23.25 4.72 -7.67
C GLU A 3 -22.68 3.74 -8.70
N ARG A 4 -21.37 3.80 -8.95
CA ARG A 4 -20.67 2.78 -9.75
C ARG A 4 -20.93 1.40 -9.13
N LYS A 5 -21.42 0.44 -9.93
CA LYS A 5 -21.66 -0.94 -9.45
C LYS A 5 -20.36 -1.62 -9.00
N ASN A 6 -19.25 -1.36 -9.70
CA ASN A 6 -17.95 -1.93 -9.39
C ASN A 6 -17.08 -0.89 -8.66
N GLY A 7 -16.41 -1.31 -7.59
CA GLY A 7 -15.42 -0.49 -6.90
C GLY A 7 -14.09 -0.46 -7.61
N PHE A 8 -13.34 0.62 -7.43
CA PHE A 8 -11.98 0.79 -7.92
C PHE A 8 -10.97 0.38 -6.84
N VAL A 9 -9.74 0.10 -7.28
CA VAL A 9 -8.61 -0.10 -6.37
C VAL A 9 -7.66 1.07 -6.54
N TRP A 10 -7.35 1.71 -5.42
CA TRP A 10 -6.44 2.83 -5.31
C TRP A 10 -5.22 2.37 -4.50
N LEU A 11 -4.02 2.81 -4.85
CA LEU A 11 -2.78 2.44 -4.17
C LEU A 11 -2.01 3.69 -3.73
N ILE A 12 -1.43 3.66 -2.54
CA ILE A 12 -0.59 4.72 -1.95
C ILE A 12 0.57 4.08 -1.18
N GLY A 13 1.68 4.77 -1.03
CA GLY A 13 2.83 4.30 -0.23
C GLY A 13 3.10 5.17 0.97
N ASP A 14 3.92 4.65 1.88
CA ASP A 14 4.70 5.38 2.89
C ASP A 14 3.95 6.53 3.55
N THR A 15 2.73 6.22 3.99
CA THR A 15 1.86 7.26 4.54
C THR A 15 2.35 7.74 5.90
N HIS A 16 3.07 6.90 6.66
CA HIS A 16 3.51 7.17 8.03
C HIS A 16 2.41 7.79 8.91
N GLY A 17 1.17 7.29 8.73
CA GLY A 17 -0.03 7.74 9.41
C GLY A 17 -0.77 8.92 8.74
N MET A 18 -0.15 9.60 7.78
CA MET A 18 -0.71 10.75 7.08
C MET A 18 -1.78 10.40 6.04
N ILE A 19 -2.22 9.14 5.93
CA ILE A 19 -3.30 8.72 5.01
C ILE A 19 -4.54 9.63 5.14
N HIS A 20 -4.87 10.08 6.34
CA HIS A 20 -6.04 10.91 6.59
C HIS A 20 -5.93 12.31 5.97
N ASP A 21 -4.73 12.83 5.73
CA ASP A 21 -4.50 14.10 5.03
C ASP A 21 -4.77 13.95 3.54
N SER A 22 -4.21 12.91 2.90
CA SER A 22 -4.50 12.55 1.51
C SER A 22 -6.01 12.38 1.28
N MET A 23 -6.69 11.67 2.20
CA MET A 23 -8.13 11.47 2.10
C MET A 23 -8.93 12.75 2.38
N ARG A 24 -8.44 13.67 3.24
CA ARG A 24 -9.07 14.98 3.46
C ARG A 24 -9.02 15.82 2.19
N MET A 25 -7.87 15.88 1.52
CA MET A 25 -7.70 16.66 0.29
C MET A 25 -8.65 16.18 -0.82
N LEU A 26 -8.82 14.86 -0.94
CA LEU A 26 -9.79 14.27 -1.88
C LEU A 26 -11.25 14.55 -1.50
N ASP A 27 -11.59 14.58 -0.20
CA ASP A 27 -12.92 14.99 0.27
C ASP A 27 -13.20 16.48 -0.01
N GLU A 28 -12.18 17.34 0.09
CA GLU A 28 -12.26 18.76 -0.24
C GLU A 28 -12.49 18.98 -1.75
N MET A 29 -11.69 18.32 -2.60
CA MET A 29 -11.90 18.31 -4.05
C MET A 29 -13.31 17.81 -4.40
N GLY A 30 -13.82 16.80 -3.70
CA GLY A 30 -15.18 16.31 -3.90
C GLY A 30 -16.25 17.37 -3.61
N LYS A 31 -16.08 18.17 -2.55
CA LYS A 31 -17.00 19.28 -2.22
C LYS A 31 -16.97 20.39 -3.27
N GLU A 32 -15.80 20.70 -3.81
CA GLU A 32 -15.65 21.68 -4.88
C GLU A 32 -16.41 21.23 -6.14
N ILE A 33 -16.24 19.98 -6.56
CA ILE A 33 -17.00 19.38 -7.68
C ILE A 33 -18.51 19.46 -7.42
N ALA A 34 -18.94 19.12 -6.20
CA ALA A 34 -20.36 19.18 -5.84
C ALA A 34 -20.92 20.60 -6.02
N LYS A 35 -20.17 21.61 -5.55
CA LYS A 35 -20.54 23.02 -5.69
C LYS A 35 -20.60 23.47 -7.14
N GLU A 36 -19.56 23.17 -7.93
CA GLU A 36 -19.47 23.55 -9.35
C GLU A 36 -20.58 22.92 -10.21
N ARG A 37 -21.01 21.70 -9.86
CA ARG A 37 -22.03 20.95 -10.61
C ARG A 37 -23.43 21.04 -10.00
N ASN A 38 -23.61 21.82 -8.93
CA ASN A 38 -24.86 21.91 -8.18
C ASN A 38 -25.40 20.54 -7.72
N TYR A 39 -24.50 19.67 -7.26
CA TYR A 39 -24.85 18.41 -6.62
C TYR A 39 -25.00 18.59 -5.10
N GLU A 40 -25.94 17.86 -4.50
CA GLU A 40 -26.11 17.83 -3.03
C GLU A 40 -24.83 17.34 -2.32
N LYS A 41 -24.16 16.34 -2.92
CA LYS A 41 -22.88 15.79 -2.46
C LYS A 41 -22.14 15.17 -3.63
N TYR A 42 -20.81 15.17 -3.58
CA TYR A 42 -19.96 14.38 -4.46
C TYR A 42 -18.80 13.78 -3.65
N SER A 43 -18.47 12.52 -3.93
CA SER A 43 -17.34 11.81 -3.30
C SER A 43 -16.50 11.20 -4.41
N ILE A 44 -15.20 11.42 -4.37
CA ILE A 44 -14.25 10.81 -5.30
C ILE A 44 -14.26 9.28 -5.15
N PHE A 45 -14.45 8.81 -3.91
CA PHE A 45 -14.54 7.40 -3.57
C PHE A 45 -15.99 6.89 -3.53
N ASN A 46 -16.16 5.65 -3.96
CA ASN A 46 -17.35 4.83 -3.72
C ASN A 46 -17.12 3.91 -2.51
N LYS A 47 -18.18 3.53 -1.78
CA LYS A 47 -18.13 2.55 -0.67
C LYS A 47 -17.52 1.19 -1.05
N ASN A 48 -17.61 0.82 -2.33
CA ASN A 48 -17.04 -0.42 -2.88
C ASN A 48 -15.55 -0.27 -3.24
N ASP A 49 -14.98 0.94 -3.16
CA ASP A 49 -13.57 1.16 -3.45
C ASP A 49 -12.70 0.56 -2.35
N VAL A 50 -11.47 0.22 -2.73
CA VAL A 50 -10.43 -0.26 -1.82
C VAL A 50 -9.19 0.61 -1.99
N VAL A 51 -8.67 1.14 -0.88
CA VAL A 51 -7.39 1.85 -0.83
C VAL A 51 -6.34 0.92 -0.22
N GLY A 52 -5.34 0.55 -1.01
CA GLY A 52 -4.20 -0.28 -0.61
C GLY A 52 -2.99 0.58 -0.26
N ILE A 53 -2.36 0.33 0.88
CA ILE A 53 -1.10 0.98 1.29
C ILE A 53 0.07 0.00 1.13
N SER A 54 1.12 0.40 0.41
CA SER A 54 2.31 -0.43 0.12
C SER A 54 3.35 -0.43 1.26
N GLY A 55 2.90 -0.51 2.51
CA GLY A 55 3.76 -0.48 3.70
C GLY A 55 3.74 0.85 4.44
N ASP A 56 4.33 0.84 5.63
CA ASP A 56 4.47 1.99 6.51
C ASP A 56 3.20 2.84 6.63
N ALA A 57 2.11 2.16 7.00
CA ALA A 57 0.80 2.77 7.17
C ALA A 57 0.78 3.71 8.38
N GLY A 58 1.59 3.42 9.41
CA GLY A 58 1.96 4.35 10.48
C GLY A 58 0.87 4.67 11.51
N PHE A 59 -0.31 4.07 11.41
CA PHE A 59 -1.36 4.23 12.44
C PHE A 59 -1.34 3.13 13.52
N LEU A 60 -0.60 2.03 13.34
CA LEU A 60 -0.47 0.94 14.32
C LEU A 60 0.97 0.86 14.85
N TRP A 61 1.39 1.90 15.58
CA TRP A 61 2.78 2.08 15.99
C TRP A 61 3.04 1.83 17.49
N LYS A 62 2.20 2.39 18.35
CA LYS A 62 2.37 2.28 19.82
C LYS A 62 1.99 0.87 20.31
N GLN A 63 2.53 0.48 21.46
CA GLN A 63 2.25 -0.82 22.10
C GLN A 63 0.78 -1.06 22.45
N LYS A 64 0.03 0.04 22.62
CA LYS A 64 -1.42 0.03 22.80
C LYS A 64 -2.01 1.11 21.91
N GLN A 65 -3.28 0.96 21.56
CA GLN A 65 -4.00 1.97 20.81
C GLN A 65 -3.94 3.31 21.54
N ASP A 66 -3.44 4.33 20.85
CA ASP A 66 -3.37 5.70 21.34
C ASP A 66 -4.47 6.58 20.72
N GLU A 67 -4.48 7.85 21.08
CA GLU A 67 -5.47 8.81 20.59
C GLU A 67 -5.38 9.01 19.08
N TYR A 68 -4.16 9.01 18.54
CA TYR A 68 -3.91 9.18 17.12
C TYR A 68 -4.49 8.02 16.31
N GLU A 69 -4.16 6.78 16.69
CA GLU A 69 -4.72 5.57 16.08
C GLU A 69 -6.25 5.58 16.14
N SER A 70 -6.82 5.87 17.32
CA SER A 70 -8.27 5.92 17.53
C SER A 70 -8.95 6.94 16.61
N LYS A 71 -8.40 8.15 16.50
CA LYS A 71 -8.90 9.21 15.61
C LYS A 71 -8.81 8.80 14.14
N THR A 72 -7.68 8.22 13.72
CA THR A 72 -7.46 7.78 12.34
C THR A 72 -8.43 6.66 11.96
N LEU A 73 -8.52 5.60 12.77
CA LEU A 73 -9.48 4.51 12.54
C LEU A 73 -10.92 5.01 12.59
N GLY A 74 -11.26 5.97 13.47
CA GLY A 74 -12.57 6.60 13.52
C GLY A 74 -12.94 7.30 12.21
N LYS A 75 -12.00 8.06 11.60
CA LYS A 75 -12.19 8.72 10.29
C LYS A 75 -12.38 7.67 9.18
N LEU A 76 -11.52 6.66 9.11
CA LEU A 76 -11.59 5.60 8.09
C LEU A 76 -12.89 4.77 8.17
N ASN A 77 -13.38 4.49 9.37
CA ASN A 77 -14.60 3.71 9.57
C ASN A 77 -15.90 4.48 9.35
N LYS A 78 -15.91 5.81 9.54
CA LYS A 78 -17.13 6.62 9.50
C LYS A 78 -17.18 7.60 8.33
N ARG A 79 -16.14 8.43 8.16
CA ARG A 79 -16.14 9.54 7.20
C ARG A 79 -16.01 9.05 5.76
N PHE A 80 -15.11 8.09 5.56
CA PHE A 80 -14.69 7.67 4.23
C PHE A 80 -15.43 6.43 3.72
N ALA A 81 -15.86 5.54 4.62
CA ALA A 81 -16.76 4.41 4.37
C ALA A 81 -16.37 3.40 3.27
N PHE A 82 -15.21 3.55 2.62
CA PHE A 82 -14.55 2.55 1.79
C PHE A 82 -13.60 1.66 2.60
N SER A 83 -13.08 0.59 2.01
CA SER A 83 -12.14 -0.30 2.68
C SER A 83 -10.69 0.17 2.52
N VAL A 84 -9.92 0.11 3.61
CA VAL A 84 -8.47 0.31 3.60
C VAL A 84 -7.79 -1.02 3.89
N VAL A 85 -6.83 -1.36 3.04
CA VAL A 85 -5.97 -2.52 3.22
C VAL A 85 -4.51 -2.06 3.17
N PHE A 86 -3.62 -2.74 3.88
CA PHE A 86 -2.18 -2.45 3.78
C PHE A 86 -1.37 -3.72 3.97
N ILE A 87 -0.25 -3.80 3.27
CA ILE A 87 0.84 -4.69 3.68
C ILE A 87 1.69 -3.96 4.72
N ASP A 88 2.41 -4.70 5.55
CA ASP A 88 3.37 -4.10 6.48
C ASP A 88 4.62 -3.60 5.75
N GLY A 89 5.24 -2.54 6.26
CA GLY A 89 6.59 -2.13 5.85
C GLY A 89 7.61 -2.42 6.94
N ASN A 90 8.70 -1.65 7.01
CA ASN A 90 9.69 -1.77 8.08
C ASN A 90 9.39 -0.88 9.30
N HIS A 91 8.39 0.01 9.22
CA HIS A 91 7.97 0.87 10.34
C HIS A 91 6.54 0.55 10.81
N GLU A 92 6.37 -0.68 11.30
CA GLU A 92 5.11 -1.16 11.91
C GLU A 92 5.36 -1.84 13.26
N ASN A 93 4.36 -1.85 14.15
CA ASN A 93 4.45 -2.62 15.39
C ASN A 93 4.12 -4.09 15.15
N PHE A 94 5.15 -4.91 14.94
CA PHE A 94 5.00 -6.32 14.61
C PHE A 94 4.36 -7.17 15.71
N GLN A 95 4.55 -6.80 16.98
CA GLN A 95 3.90 -7.51 18.10
C GLN A 95 2.38 -7.38 17.99
N ARG A 96 1.90 -6.16 17.70
CA ARG A 96 0.47 -5.92 17.52
C ARG A 96 -0.07 -6.46 16.21
N LEU A 97 0.66 -6.31 15.09
CA LEU A 97 0.25 -6.88 13.80
C LEU A 97 0.06 -8.40 13.88
N ASN A 98 1.00 -9.10 14.49
CA ASN A 98 0.94 -10.56 14.63
C ASN A 98 -0.16 -11.04 15.59
N ALA A 99 -0.63 -10.16 16.49
CA ALA A 99 -1.71 -10.44 17.42
C ALA A 99 -3.10 -10.09 16.88
N LEU A 100 -3.20 -9.53 15.65
CA LEU A 100 -4.48 -9.16 15.07
C LEU A 100 -5.37 -10.39 14.85
N PRO A 101 -6.69 -10.27 15.10
CA PRO A 101 -7.63 -11.35 14.82
C PRO A 101 -7.63 -11.68 13.32
N ALA A 102 -7.44 -12.96 13.02
CA ALA A 102 -7.47 -13.48 11.66
C ALA A 102 -8.92 -13.63 11.17
N VAL A 103 -9.24 -13.07 10.01
CA VAL A 103 -10.55 -13.22 9.37
C VAL A 103 -10.41 -13.46 7.87
N GLN A 104 -11.36 -14.18 7.28
CA GLN A 104 -11.40 -14.40 5.84
C GLN A 104 -12.00 -13.19 5.11
N LYS A 105 -11.19 -12.52 4.29
CA LYS A 105 -11.60 -11.41 3.42
C LYS A 105 -10.80 -11.45 2.11
N TYR A 106 -11.41 -10.99 1.01
CA TYR A 106 -10.75 -10.93 -0.29
C TYR A 106 -10.17 -12.30 -0.73
N GLY A 107 -10.86 -13.39 -0.39
CA GLY A 107 -10.44 -14.76 -0.76
C GLY A 107 -9.23 -15.31 0.01
N SER A 108 -8.77 -14.65 1.08
CA SER A 108 -7.66 -15.10 1.91
C SER A 108 -7.77 -14.57 3.35
N GLU A 109 -6.83 -14.95 4.22
CA GLU A 109 -6.79 -14.48 5.60
C GLU A 109 -6.19 -13.08 5.69
N VAL A 110 -6.83 -12.17 6.45
CA VAL A 110 -6.32 -10.84 6.79
C VAL A 110 -6.20 -10.68 8.31
N GLY A 111 -5.33 -9.79 8.78
CA GLY A 111 -5.37 -9.29 10.16
C GLY A 111 -6.40 -8.16 10.28
N GLN A 112 -7.47 -8.35 11.05
CA GLN A 112 -8.51 -7.33 11.19
C GLN A 112 -8.15 -6.31 12.27
N ILE A 113 -8.07 -5.03 11.90
CA ILE A 113 -7.77 -3.93 12.84
C ILE A 113 -9.05 -3.23 13.27
N SER A 114 -9.91 -2.92 12.30
CA SER A 114 -11.25 -2.36 12.54
C SER A 114 -12.18 -2.69 11.38
N LYS A 115 -13.46 -2.30 11.42
CA LYS A 115 -14.46 -2.68 10.40
C LYS A 115 -13.98 -2.53 8.95
N ASN A 116 -13.37 -1.38 8.63
CA ASN A 116 -12.93 -1.03 7.28
C ASN A 116 -11.41 -1.17 7.07
N VAL A 117 -10.62 -1.48 8.10
CA VAL A 117 -9.15 -1.48 8.02
C VAL A 117 -8.59 -2.86 8.30
N SER A 118 -7.83 -3.40 7.35
CA SER A 118 -7.28 -4.76 7.43
C SER A 118 -5.81 -4.82 6.97
N HIS A 119 -4.99 -5.62 7.65
CA HIS A 119 -3.63 -5.94 7.23
C HIS A 119 -3.63 -7.16 6.30
N LEU A 120 -3.02 -7.01 5.13
CA LEU A 120 -2.76 -8.07 4.15
C LEU A 120 -1.49 -8.79 4.55
N LYS A 121 -1.62 -10.05 4.95
CA LYS A 121 -0.54 -10.89 5.45
C LYS A 121 0.45 -11.24 4.34
N ARG A 122 1.72 -11.30 4.72
CA ARG A 122 2.83 -11.64 3.83
C ARG A 122 2.66 -13.01 3.18
N GLY A 123 2.92 -13.08 1.87
CA GLY A 123 2.91 -14.32 1.11
C GLY A 123 1.53 -14.81 0.69
N HIS A 124 0.47 -14.06 0.98
CA HIS A 124 -0.88 -14.38 0.55
C HIS A 124 -1.22 -13.76 -0.82
N ILE A 125 -2.20 -14.36 -1.49
CA ILE A 125 -2.82 -13.80 -2.69
C ILE A 125 -4.26 -13.40 -2.35
N TYR A 126 -4.62 -12.17 -2.66
CA TYR A 126 -5.94 -11.59 -2.39
C TYR A 126 -6.68 -11.30 -3.69
N THR A 127 -7.99 -11.51 -3.71
CA THR A 127 -8.87 -11.09 -4.79
C THR A 127 -9.66 -9.86 -4.35
N ILE A 128 -9.24 -8.69 -4.85
CA ILE A 128 -9.81 -7.38 -4.49
C ILE A 128 -10.46 -6.80 -5.74
N ASN A 129 -11.78 -6.56 -5.69
CA ASN A 129 -12.57 -6.08 -6.83
C ASN A 129 -12.31 -6.88 -8.14
N GLY A 130 -12.17 -8.20 -8.00
CA GLY A 130 -11.94 -9.14 -9.11
C GLY A 130 -10.49 -9.26 -9.58
N LEU A 131 -9.56 -8.51 -8.99
CA LEU A 131 -8.13 -8.51 -9.34
C LEU A 131 -7.33 -9.30 -8.31
N LYS A 132 -6.41 -10.16 -8.77
CA LYS A 132 -5.50 -10.93 -7.92
C LYS A 132 -4.25 -10.12 -7.57
N PHE A 133 -3.99 -9.98 -6.27
CA PHE A 133 -2.80 -9.33 -5.72
C PHE A 133 -1.96 -10.34 -4.97
N PHE A 134 -0.71 -10.53 -5.38
CA PHE A 134 0.29 -11.12 -4.48
C PHE A 134 0.83 -10.03 -3.55
N CYS A 135 0.81 -10.29 -2.25
CA CYS A 135 1.18 -9.32 -1.23
C CYS A 135 2.37 -9.81 -0.40
N LEU A 136 3.43 -8.99 -0.31
CA LEU A 136 4.59 -9.27 0.53
C LEU A 136 5.15 -7.98 1.13
N GLY A 137 4.81 -7.73 2.39
CA GLY A 137 5.39 -6.66 3.20
C GLY A 137 6.81 -6.95 3.69
N GLY A 138 7.29 -6.06 4.55
CA GLY A 138 8.61 -6.13 5.18
C GLY A 138 9.73 -5.47 4.37
N GLY A 139 10.81 -5.17 5.07
CA GLY A 139 11.99 -4.46 4.56
C GLY A 139 13.00 -4.27 5.68
N ASN A 140 14.25 -3.96 5.34
CA ASN A 140 15.28 -3.67 6.33
C ASN A 140 15.24 -2.18 6.72
N SER A 141 15.08 -1.89 8.01
CA SER A 141 15.29 -0.54 8.53
C SER A 141 16.78 -0.16 8.47
N MET A 142 17.13 0.80 7.59
CA MET A 142 18.50 1.34 7.50
C MET A 142 18.92 2.02 8.81
N ASP A 143 17.98 2.63 9.51
CA ASP A 143 18.18 3.37 10.76
C ASP A 143 18.08 2.50 12.02
N LYS A 144 18.01 1.16 11.89
CA LYS A 144 17.88 0.22 13.03
C LYS A 144 18.94 0.40 14.11
N GLY A 145 20.14 0.88 13.75
CA GLY A 145 21.23 1.18 14.69
C GLY A 145 20.89 2.29 15.70
N PHE A 146 19.89 3.12 15.40
CA PHE A 146 19.42 4.22 16.25
C PHE A 146 18.08 3.91 16.94
N ARG A 147 17.56 2.68 16.80
CA ARG A 147 16.24 2.28 17.29
C ARG A 147 16.33 1.35 18.49
N VAL A 148 15.22 1.25 19.23
CA VAL A 148 15.10 0.40 20.41
C VAL A 148 14.36 -0.88 20.02
N LYS A 149 15.01 -2.02 20.23
CA LYS A 149 14.45 -3.34 19.93
C LYS A 149 13.13 -3.55 20.67
N ASN A 150 12.12 -4.04 19.96
CA ASN A 150 10.75 -4.28 20.40
C ASN A 150 9.93 -3.02 20.74
N GLU A 151 10.45 -1.82 20.51
CA GLU A 151 9.75 -0.55 20.77
C GLU A 151 9.65 0.34 19.55
N SER A 152 10.74 0.48 18.80
CA SER A 152 10.79 1.23 17.54
C SER A 152 11.46 0.47 16.41
N TRP A 153 11.96 -0.75 16.67
CA TRP A 153 12.48 -1.69 15.68
C TRP A 153 12.15 -3.13 16.08
N TRP A 154 11.76 -3.95 15.11
CA TRP A 154 11.45 -5.37 15.32
C TRP A 154 12.21 -6.23 14.32
N GLY A 155 12.73 -7.39 14.77
CA GLY A 155 13.40 -8.32 13.85
C GLY A 155 12.44 -8.92 12.82
N GLU A 156 11.15 -8.91 13.16
CA GLU A 156 10.01 -9.34 12.36
C GLU A 156 9.74 -8.44 11.15
N GLU A 157 10.41 -7.28 11.03
CA GLU A 157 10.43 -6.46 9.81
C GLU A 157 10.91 -7.28 8.59
N LEU A 158 11.76 -8.29 8.81
CA LEU A 158 12.26 -9.16 7.75
C LEU A 158 11.36 -10.37 7.51
N VAL A 159 11.24 -10.77 6.23
CA VAL A 159 10.46 -11.94 5.84
C VAL A 159 11.16 -13.24 6.28
N ASN A 160 10.48 -14.03 7.10
CA ASN A 160 11.02 -15.28 7.64
C ASN A 160 10.83 -16.48 6.69
N LEU A 161 11.45 -17.63 7.01
CA LEU A 161 11.42 -18.81 6.14
C LEU A 161 10.01 -19.39 5.94
N ARG A 162 9.14 -19.32 6.96
CA ARG A 162 7.75 -19.82 6.86
C ARG A 162 6.96 -18.95 5.89
N GLU A 163 7.11 -17.63 5.97
CA GLU A 163 6.49 -16.67 5.06
C GLU A 163 6.99 -16.83 3.62
N LYS A 164 8.29 -17.08 3.42
CA LYS A 164 8.85 -17.38 2.09
C LYS A 164 8.24 -18.65 1.49
N ARG A 165 8.18 -19.74 2.26
CA ARG A 165 7.56 -21.00 1.82
C ARG A 165 6.08 -20.84 1.50
N LEU A 166 5.35 -20.09 2.33
CA LEU A 166 3.93 -19.78 2.10
C LEU A 166 3.74 -18.98 0.81
N ALA A 167 4.57 -17.94 0.59
CA ALA A 167 4.55 -17.13 -0.62
C ALA A 167 4.76 -17.98 -1.88
N GLU A 168 5.82 -18.80 -1.90
CA GLU A 168 6.12 -19.68 -3.03
C GLU A 168 5.01 -20.72 -3.25
N ALA A 169 4.45 -21.30 -2.19
CA ALA A 169 3.35 -22.26 -2.29
C ALA A 169 2.07 -21.62 -2.86
N ASN A 170 1.69 -20.43 -2.39
CA ASN A 170 0.51 -19.71 -2.88
C ASN A 170 0.68 -19.25 -4.33
N LEU A 171 1.87 -18.78 -4.70
CA LEU A 171 2.21 -18.46 -6.09
C LEU A 171 2.13 -19.71 -6.97
N ALA A 172 2.74 -20.82 -6.56
CA ALA A 172 2.68 -22.08 -7.29
C ALA A 172 1.25 -22.58 -7.49
N ALA A 173 0.41 -22.52 -6.44
CA ALA A 173 -1.01 -22.88 -6.52
C ALA A 173 -1.82 -21.96 -7.47
N ASN A 174 -1.31 -20.76 -7.77
CA ASN A 174 -1.87 -19.84 -8.76
C ASN A 174 -1.08 -19.86 -10.09
N ASN A 175 -0.31 -20.92 -10.36
CA ASN A 175 0.52 -21.06 -11.57
C ASN A 175 1.47 -19.87 -11.78
N TRP A 176 1.94 -19.26 -10.70
CA TRP A 176 2.78 -18.07 -10.69
C TRP A 176 2.16 -16.88 -11.43
N GLN A 177 0.83 -16.80 -11.52
CA GLN A 177 0.11 -15.75 -12.23
C GLN A 177 -0.81 -14.97 -11.28
N VAL A 178 -0.61 -13.65 -11.28
CA VAL A 178 -1.46 -12.67 -10.58
C VAL A 178 -1.67 -11.45 -11.46
N ASP A 179 -2.66 -10.61 -11.15
CA ASP A 179 -2.84 -9.36 -11.89
C ASP A 179 -1.78 -8.35 -11.46
N TYR A 180 -1.56 -8.22 -10.14
CA TYR A 180 -0.65 -7.24 -9.57
C TYR A 180 0.17 -7.83 -8.43
N VAL A 181 1.34 -7.24 -8.21
CA VAL A 181 2.19 -7.52 -7.05
C VAL A 181 2.28 -6.25 -6.20
N LEU A 182 2.06 -6.39 -4.90
CA LEU A 182 2.16 -5.31 -3.92
C LEU A 182 3.20 -5.69 -2.86
N THR A 183 4.31 -4.98 -2.83
CA THR A 183 5.40 -5.18 -1.87
C THR A 183 5.78 -3.89 -1.16
N HIS A 184 6.52 -3.96 -0.06
CA HIS A 184 7.00 -2.72 0.55
C HIS A 184 8.29 -2.26 -0.12
N VAL A 185 9.29 -3.12 -0.19
CA VAL A 185 10.53 -2.89 -0.95
C VAL A 185 10.44 -3.46 -2.37
N ALA A 186 11.29 -3.01 -3.28
CA ALA A 186 11.37 -3.51 -4.66
C ALA A 186 12.45 -4.60 -4.82
N PRO A 187 12.48 -5.31 -5.96
CA PRO A 187 13.59 -6.21 -6.28
C PRO A 187 14.94 -5.49 -6.33
N ARG A 188 15.95 -6.08 -5.68
CA ARG A 188 17.28 -5.47 -5.47
C ARG A 188 17.97 -5.01 -6.76
N ASN A 189 17.89 -5.81 -7.82
CA ASN A 189 18.48 -5.50 -9.13
C ASN A 189 17.83 -4.28 -9.80
N ILE A 190 16.51 -4.10 -9.62
CA ILE A 190 15.77 -2.96 -10.17
C ILE A 190 16.13 -1.68 -9.41
N ILE A 191 16.30 -1.75 -8.08
CA ILE A 191 16.76 -0.62 -7.29
C ILE A 191 18.19 -0.25 -7.62
N ALA A 192 19.09 -1.23 -7.81
CA ALA A 192 20.44 -0.94 -8.27
C ALA A 192 20.49 -0.22 -9.62
N GLU A 193 19.57 -0.56 -10.53
CA GLU A 193 19.43 0.13 -11.83
C GLU A 193 18.82 1.53 -11.69
N THR A 194 17.88 1.72 -10.77
CA THR A 194 17.06 2.95 -10.70
C THR A 194 17.59 3.99 -9.69
N PHE A 195 18.07 3.53 -8.54
CA PHE A 195 18.54 4.34 -7.42
C PHE A 195 19.73 3.65 -6.72
N PRO A 196 20.93 3.66 -7.34
CA PRO A 196 22.10 2.95 -6.83
C PRO A 196 22.53 3.37 -5.40
N ASP A 197 22.20 4.60 -4.99
CA ASP A 197 22.53 5.13 -3.66
C ASP A 197 21.80 4.40 -2.52
N PHE A 198 20.62 3.81 -2.77
CA PHE A 198 19.90 3.01 -1.77
C PHE A 198 20.56 1.65 -1.52
N VAL A 199 21.60 1.34 -2.30
CA VAL A 199 22.14 -0.01 -2.43
C VAL A 199 23.66 -0.03 -2.57
N GLU A 200 24.31 1.08 -2.21
CA GLU A 200 25.71 1.40 -2.45
C GLU A 200 26.68 0.34 -1.90
N ASN A 201 26.33 -0.31 -0.79
CA ASN A 201 27.16 -1.36 -0.18
C ASN A 201 26.36 -2.66 0.05
N PRO A 202 26.60 -3.72 -0.76
CA PRO A 202 25.87 -4.99 -0.68
C PRO A 202 26.37 -5.93 0.44
N SER A 203 27.37 -5.54 1.23
CA SER A 203 27.86 -6.33 2.37
C SER A 203 26.73 -6.67 3.33
N ARG A 204 26.68 -7.91 3.85
CA ARG A 204 25.66 -8.33 4.84
C ARG A 204 25.68 -7.52 6.14
N HIS A 205 26.77 -6.80 6.39
CA HIS A 205 26.94 -5.92 7.55
C HIS A 205 26.59 -4.45 7.25
N SER A 206 26.23 -4.14 6.00
CA SER A 206 25.82 -2.81 5.57
C SER A 206 24.39 -2.51 6.00
N GLN A 207 24.09 -1.24 6.26
CA GLN A 207 22.72 -0.77 6.43
C GLN A 207 21.88 -0.88 5.14
N PHE A 208 22.54 -0.91 3.97
CA PHE A 208 21.93 -1.06 2.65
C PHE A 208 21.68 -2.52 2.24
N TYR A 209 21.94 -3.47 3.15
CA TYR A 209 21.64 -4.88 2.92
C TYR A 209 20.20 -5.21 3.33
N ASP A 210 19.36 -5.45 2.32
CA ASP A 210 17.99 -5.91 2.53
C ASP A 210 17.79 -7.34 1.97
N PRO A 211 17.60 -8.35 2.85
CA PRO A 211 17.33 -9.71 2.42
C PRO A 211 15.93 -9.92 1.82
N VAL A 212 15.01 -8.98 2.01
CA VAL A 212 13.67 -8.95 1.37
C VAL A 212 13.81 -8.54 -0.09
N GLU A 213 14.57 -7.49 -0.40
CA GLU A 213 14.86 -7.07 -1.79
C GLU A 213 15.52 -8.21 -2.59
N LEU A 214 16.48 -8.91 -1.98
CA LEU A 214 17.17 -10.07 -2.58
C LEU A 214 16.24 -11.27 -2.78
N TYR A 215 15.24 -11.42 -1.91
CA TYR A 215 14.23 -12.46 -2.06
C TYR A 215 13.26 -12.12 -3.20
N LEU A 216 12.83 -10.86 -3.29
CA LEU A 216 11.97 -10.37 -4.36
C LEU A 216 12.67 -10.42 -5.72
N GLU A 217 13.97 -10.14 -5.80
CA GLU A 217 14.77 -10.35 -7.02
C GLU A 217 14.65 -11.78 -7.56
N LYS A 218 14.64 -12.80 -6.68
CA LYS A 218 14.49 -14.20 -7.08
C LYS A 218 13.07 -14.57 -7.53
N LEU A 219 12.06 -13.92 -6.96
CA LEU A 219 10.66 -14.15 -7.31
C LEU A 219 10.27 -13.42 -8.60
N PHE A 220 10.78 -12.22 -8.81
CA PHE A 220 10.40 -11.32 -9.91
C PHE A 220 10.34 -12.01 -11.28
N PRO A 221 11.36 -12.77 -11.75
CA PRO A 221 11.30 -13.39 -13.07
C PRO A 221 10.35 -14.60 -13.16
N LYS A 222 9.86 -15.11 -12.02
CA LYS A 222 8.97 -16.28 -11.97
C LYS A 222 7.50 -15.88 -12.06
N ILE A 223 7.16 -14.68 -11.58
CA ILE A 223 5.76 -14.23 -11.47
C ILE A 223 5.35 -13.56 -12.77
N SER A 224 4.23 -14.00 -13.36
CA SER A 224 3.54 -13.27 -14.42
C SER A 224 2.57 -12.25 -13.82
N PHE A 225 2.77 -10.97 -14.11
CA PHE A 225 1.95 -9.86 -13.61
C PHE A 225 1.77 -8.72 -14.63
N ARG A 226 0.76 -7.87 -14.39
CA ARG A 226 0.48 -6.66 -15.18
C ARG A 226 1.20 -5.43 -14.63
N GLY A 227 1.37 -5.35 -13.32
CA GLY A 227 2.13 -4.28 -12.66
C GLY A 227 2.63 -4.68 -11.27
N TRP A 228 3.75 -4.07 -10.87
CA TRP A 228 4.36 -4.23 -9.55
C TRP A 228 4.34 -2.88 -8.83
N PHE A 229 3.86 -2.85 -7.59
CA PHE A 229 3.76 -1.64 -6.78
C PHE A 229 4.53 -1.81 -5.48
N CYS A 230 5.34 -0.81 -5.14
CA CYS A 230 6.07 -0.79 -3.88
C CYS A 230 6.19 0.61 -3.27
N GLY A 231 6.59 0.68 -2.00
CA GLY A 231 6.83 1.91 -1.25
C GLY A 231 8.31 2.07 -0.92
N HIS A 232 8.63 2.37 0.35
CA HIS A 232 9.93 2.40 1.02
C HIS A 232 10.91 3.51 0.61
N TYR A 233 10.92 3.90 -0.67
CA TYR A 233 11.95 4.82 -1.20
C TYR A 233 11.55 6.31 -1.16
N HIS A 234 10.40 6.63 -0.57
CA HIS A 234 9.86 8.00 -0.42
C HIS A 234 9.86 8.84 -1.71
N ILE A 235 9.58 8.19 -2.84
CA ILE A 235 9.55 8.84 -4.15
C ILE A 235 8.49 8.19 -5.04
N ASN A 236 7.69 9.02 -5.69
CA ASN A 236 6.85 8.56 -6.79
C ASN A 236 7.70 8.35 -8.05
N ARG A 237 7.88 7.08 -8.45
CA ARG A 237 8.67 6.72 -9.64
C ARG A 237 8.00 5.63 -10.45
N VAL A 238 8.00 5.79 -11.77
CA VAL A 238 7.64 4.72 -12.70
C VAL A 238 8.92 4.15 -13.32
N VAL A 239 9.02 2.82 -13.37
CA VAL A 239 10.09 2.09 -14.04
C VAL A 239 9.46 1.21 -15.12
N PRO A 240 9.12 1.78 -16.30
CA PRO A 240 8.29 1.11 -17.30
C PRO A 240 8.85 -0.22 -17.80
N LYS A 241 10.18 -0.29 -17.97
CA LYS A 241 10.92 -1.49 -18.38
C LYS A 241 10.56 -2.72 -17.52
N HIS A 242 10.28 -2.50 -16.24
CA HIS A 242 10.00 -3.55 -15.26
C HIS A 242 8.53 -3.58 -14.84
N LYS A 243 7.65 -2.78 -15.46
CA LYS A 243 6.24 -2.60 -15.07
C LYS A 243 6.08 -2.26 -13.58
N LEU A 244 7.08 -1.58 -13.01
CA LEU A 244 7.16 -1.28 -11.58
C LEU A 244 6.83 0.19 -11.34
N ARG A 245 6.09 0.45 -10.26
CA ARG A 245 5.80 1.79 -9.75
C ARG A 245 6.12 1.84 -8.26
N ILE A 246 6.95 2.80 -7.89
CA ILE A 246 7.19 3.20 -6.51
C ILE A 246 6.16 4.27 -6.17
N LEU A 247 5.48 4.08 -5.06
CA LEU A 247 4.43 4.92 -4.52
C LEU A 247 4.94 5.57 -3.25
N ASP A 248 4.67 6.86 -3.12
CA ASP A 248 4.79 7.61 -1.88
C ASP A 248 3.39 8.16 -1.52
N GLN A 249 3.27 9.40 -1.03
CA GLN A 249 2.01 9.93 -0.49
C GLN A 249 0.96 10.34 -1.56
N ASP A 250 1.22 10.04 -2.83
CA ASP A 250 0.27 10.27 -3.93
C ASP A 250 -0.59 9.03 -4.20
N LEU A 251 -1.85 9.25 -4.57
CA LEU A 251 -2.83 8.17 -4.72
C LEU A 251 -2.94 7.70 -6.17
N PHE A 252 -2.62 6.45 -6.44
CA PHE A 252 -2.68 5.86 -7.78
C PHE A 252 -3.97 5.07 -8.02
N CYS A 253 -4.70 5.36 -9.10
CA CYS A 253 -5.88 4.61 -9.51
C CYS A 253 -5.51 3.48 -10.48
N LEU A 254 -5.74 2.21 -10.10
CA LEU A 254 -5.46 1.09 -11.01
C LEU A 254 -6.34 1.10 -12.26
N LYS A 255 -7.58 1.60 -12.15
CA LYS A 255 -8.55 1.56 -13.25
C LYS A 255 -8.23 2.56 -14.35
N SER A 256 -7.91 3.80 -13.99
CA SER A 256 -7.54 4.85 -14.96
C SER A 256 -6.03 4.89 -15.26
N ASN A 257 -5.22 4.15 -14.51
CA ASN A 257 -3.75 4.17 -14.60
C ASN A 257 -3.17 5.58 -14.38
N GLN A 258 -3.82 6.38 -13.52
CA GLN A 258 -3.43 7.75 -13.19
C GLN A 258 -2.94 7.87 -11.75
N LEU A 259 -1.86 8.65 -11.57
CA LEU A 259 -1.39 9.07 -10.25
C LEU A 259 -2.07 10.40 -9.90
N LEU A 260 -2.70 10.46 -8.74
CA LEU A 260 -3.25 11.68 -8.19
C LEU A 260 -2.18 12.40 -7.38
N ASN A 261 -1.55 13.41 -7.98
CA ASN A 261 -0.57 14.24 -7.28
C ASN A 261 -1.30 15.21 -6.35
N LEU A 262 -1.56 14.78 -5.12
CA LEU A 262 -2.47 15.48 -4.22
C LEU A 262 -1.91 16.84 -3.83
N TYR A 263 -0.59 16.99 -3.76
CA TYR A 263 0.08 18.21 -3.32
C TYR A 263 0.38 19.20 -4.45
N ASN A 264 -0.03 18.91 -5.69
CA ASN A 264 0.12 19.79 -6.84
C ASN A 264 -1.21 20.44 -7.23
N ASP A 265 -1.30 21.77 -7.08
CA ASP A 265 -2.53 22.54 -7.34
C ASP A 265 -3.00 22.43 -8.80
N ALA A 266 -2.08 22.51 -9.76
CA ALA A 266 -2.40 22.43 -11.18
C ALA A 266 -2.97 21.04 -11.55
N PHE A 267 -2.38 19.99 -10.98
CA PHE A 267 -2.89 18.62 -11.14
C PHE A 267 -4.30 18.49 -10.56
N ARG A 268 -4.55 19.01 -9.35
CA ARG A 268 -5.88 18.93 -8.73
C ARG A 268 -6.95 19.59 -9.59
N GLU A 269 -6.66 20.74 -10.18
CA GLU A 269 -7.57 21.41 -11.11
C GLU A 269 -7.81 20.61 -12.39
N GLU A 270 -6.75 20.08 -13.02
CA GLU A 270 -6.88 19.23 -14.22
C GLU A 270 -7.72 17.97 -13.94
N TYR A 271 -7.43 17.27 -12.86
CA TYR A 271 -8.14 16.05 -12.48
C TYR A 271 -9.59 16.33 -12.08
N LYS A 272 -9.87 17.46 -11.44
CA LYS A 272 -11.23 17.93 -11.18
C LYS A 272 -12.01 18.08 -12.49
N GLN A 273 -11.43 18.72 -13.51
CA GLN A 273 -12.06 18.85 -14.82
C GLN A 273 -12.29 17.49 -15.50
N TYR A 274 -11.34 16.55 -15.40
CA TYR A 274 -11.51 15.17 -15.88
C TYR A 274 -12.71 14.46 -15.21
N LEU A 275 -12.80 14.53 -13.87
CA LEU A 275 -13.91 13.91 -13.13
C LEU A 275 -15.27 14.53 -13.47
N ILE A 276 -15.31 15.83 -13.76
CA ILE A 276 -16.52 16.52 -14.21
C ILE A 276 -16.99 15.99 -15.59
N GLN A 277 -16.04 15.65 -16.47
CA GLN A 277 -16.30 15.14 -17.82
C GLN A 277 -16.75 13.67 -17.81
N GLU A 278 -16.15 12.80 -16.99
CA GLU A 278 -16.50 11.37 -16.90
C GLU A 278 -17.82 11.05 -16.19
N VAL A 279 -18.41 12.04 -15.51
CA VAL A 279 -19.73 11.91 -14.84
C VAL A 279 -20.89 12.26 -15.79
N LEU A 280 -20.60 12.73 -17.01
CA LEU A 280 -21.55 12.83 -18.13
C LEU A 280 -21.62 11.50 -18.90
#